data_AF-A0A060SRA8-F1
#
_entry.id   AF-A0A060SRA8-F1
#
_cell.length_a   1.000
_cell.length_b   1.000
_cell.length_c   1.000
_cell.angle_alpha   90.00
_cell.angle_beta   90.00
_cell.angle_gamma   90.00
#
_symmetry.space_group_name_H-M   'P 1'
#
loop_
_entity.id
_entity.type
_entity.pdbx_description
1 polymer ?
#
loop_
_entity_poly.entity_id
_entity_poly.type
_entity_poly.pdbx_seq_one_letter_code
_entity_poly.pdbx_strand_id
1 'polypeptide(L)'
;MQLNNTTLVFIKLYAALAAGTCIASLLCFGLPEFLPGKRALAIALCMYHVTCSTILYNAPRFIPHTYGALAESWRATPEVVWGTLHGVLGLGFAVWWQATVGQAAMMAKATKGQ
;
A
#
# COMPACT_ATOMS: atom_id res chain seq x y z
N MET A 1 18.70 -24.66 -2.95
CA MET A 1 17.44 -24.42 -3.69
C MET A 1 17.44 -22.98 -4.16
N GLN A 2 17.30 -22.72 -5.45
CA GLN A 2 17.22 -21.38 -6.02
C GLN A 2 15.75 -20.94 -6.10
N LEU A 3 15.42 -19.75 -5.61
CA LEU A 3 14.06 -19.22 -5.66
C LEU A 3 13.75 -18.72 -7.08
N ASN A 4 12.55 -19.02 -7.59
CA ASN A 4 12.09 -18.48 -8.88
C ASN A 4 11.54 -17.06 -8.71
N ASN A 5 11.39 -16.32 -9.82
CA ASN A 5 10.91 -14.94 -9.85
C ASN A 5 9.57 -14.77 -9.11
N THR A 6 8.65 -15.70 -9.32
CA THR A 6 7.33 -15.71 -8.68
C THR A 6 7.47 -15.77 -7.17
N THR A 7 8.24 -16.73 -6.63
CA THR A 7 8.50 -16.86 -5.20
C THR A 7 9.12 -15.60 -4.62
N LEU A 8 10.09 -14.98 -5.30
CA LEU A 8 10.72 -13.74 -4.85
C LEU A 8 9.72 -12.58 -4.76
N VAL A 9 8.84 -12.44 -5.75
CA VAL A 9 7.80 -11.40 -5.75
C VAL A 9 6.81 -11.64 -4.61
N PHE A 10 6.32 -12.87 -4.43
CA PHE A 10 5.37 -13.19 -3.36
C PHE A 10 5.96 -12.93 -1.96
N ILE A 11 7.21 -13.29 -1.72
CA ILE A 11 7.88 -13.00 -0.43
C ILE A 11 7.96 -11.49 -0.19
N LYS A 12 8.30 -10.70 -1.22
CA LYS A 12 8.35 -9.23 -1.11
C LYS A 12 6.98 -8.63 -0.84
N LEU A 13 5.92 -9.10 -1.51
CA LEU A 13 4.55 -8.66 -1.28
C LEU A 13 4.06 -9.03 0.12
N TYR A 14 4.39 -10.23 0.60
CA TYR A 14 4.08 -10.66 1.96
C TYR A 14 4.82 -9.82 3.00
N ALA A 15 6.10 -9.52 2.78
CA ALA A 15 6.87 -8.64 3.65
C ALA A 15 6.26 -7.22 3.69
N ALA A 16 5.78 -6.69 2.55
CA ALA A 16 5.09 -5.41 2.51
C ALA A 16 3.77 -5.43 3.31
N LEU A 17 3.00 -6.52 3.23
CA LEU A 17 1.78 -6.69 4.03
C LEU A 17 2.12 -6.76 5.52
N ALA A 18 3.10 -7.56 5.91
CA ALA A 18 3.54 -7.69 7.30
C ALA A 18 4.05 -6.36 7.86
N ALA A 19 4.84 -5.60 7.09
CA ALA A 19 5.28 -4.28 7.49
C ALA A 19 4.09 -3.32 7.69
N GLY A 20 3.12 -3.34 6.76
CA GLY A 20 1.90 -2.55 6.87
C GLY A 20 1.08 -2.87 8.13
N THR A 21 0.90 -4.17 8.45
CA THR A 21 0.17 -4.57 9.66
C THR A 21 0.92 -4.23 10.94
N CYS A 22 2.26 -4.34 10.97
CA CYS A 22 3.06 -3.85 12.09
C CYS A 22 2.86 -2.35 12.33
N ILE A 23 2.84 -1.54 11.25
CA ILE A 23 2.57 -0.10 11.35
C ILE A 23 1.17 0.16 11.92
N ALA A 24 0.16 -0.58 11.45
CA ALA A 24 -1.20 -0.46 12.00
C ALA A 24 -1.22 -0.75 13.52
N SER A 25 -0.60 -1.86 13.94
CA SER A 25 -0.55 -2.27 15.35
C SER A 25 0.15 -1.23 16.22
N LEU A 26 1.28 -0.68 15.78
CA LEU A 26 2.01 0.36 16.51
C LEU A 26 1.20 1.67 16.61
N LEU A 27 0.49 2.05 15.56
CA LEU A 27 -0.35 3.25 15.56
C LEU A 27 -1.61 3.06 16.42
N CYS A 28 -2.17 1.85 16.47
CA CYS A 28 -3.34 1.52 17.31
C CYS A 28 -3.00 1.30 18.78
N PHE A 29 -1.76 0.96 19.13
CA PHE A 29 -1.35 0.62 20.50
C PHE A 29 -1.71 1.70 21.54
N GLY A 30 -1.63 2.97 21.16
CA GLY A 30 -1.95 4.10 22.04
C GLY A 30 -3.43 4.51 22.05
N LEU A 31 -4.29 3.86 21.26
CA LEU A 31 -5.72 4.18 21.22
C LEU A 31 -6.51 3.29 22.19
N PRO A 32 -7.45 3.87 22.95
CA PRO A 32 -8.52 3.12 23.59
C PRO A 32 -9.15 2.05 22.69
N GLU A 33 -9.49 0.91 23.29
CA GLU A 33 -9.93 -0.32 22.60
C GLU A 33 -11.14 -0.13 21.68
N PHE A 34 -11.94 0.93 21.91
CA PHE A 34 -13.15 1.26 21.16
C PHE A 34 -13.02 2.48 20.24
N LEU A 35 -11.83 3.10 20.15
CA LEU A 35 -11.63 4.23 19.23
C LEU A 35 -11.40 3.75 17.80
N PRO A 36 -11.89 4.50 16.79
CA PRO A 36 -11.75 4.11 15.40
C PRO A 36 -10.29 4.21 14.96
N GLY A 37 -9.62 3.06 14.78
CA GLY A 37 -8.29 2.93 14.16
C GLY A 37 -8.23 3.29 12.66
N LYS A 38 -9.20 4.06 12.15
CA LYS A 38 -9.39 4.36 10.72
C LYS A 38 -8.14 4.99 10.09
N ARG A 39 -7.47 5.89 10.81
CA ARG A 39 -6.23 6.54 10.34
C ARG A 39 -5.03 5.59 10.34
N ALA A 40 -4.93 4.70 11.34
CA ALA A 40 -3.89 3.69 11.40
C ALA A 40 -4.02 2.68 10.25
N LEU A 41 -5.25 2.21 9.97
CA LEU A 41 -5.54 1.36 8.83
C LEU A 41 -5.21 2.05 7.49
N ALA A 42 -5.57 3.33 7.34
CA ALA A 42 -5.28 4.07 6.12
C ALA A 42 -3.76 4.21 5.85
N ILE A 43 -2.95 4.45 6.89
CA ILE A 43 -1.48 4.49 6.75
C ILE A 43 -0.94 3.10 6.39
N ALA A 44 -1.41 2.05 7.06
CA ALA A 44 -0.99 0.68 6.76
C ALA A 44 -1.29 0.29 5.30
N LEU A 45 -2.50 0.59 4.82
CA LEU A 45 -2.90 0.35 3.43
C LEU A 45 -2.10 1.23 2.46
N CYS A 46 -1.82 2.48 2.79
CA CYS A 46 -0.98 3.35 1.97
C CYS A 46 0.43 2.74 1.81
N MET A 47 1.09 2.39 2.91
CA MET A 47 2.42 1.78 2.89
C MET A 47 2.43 0.47 2.13
N TYR A 48 1.44 -0.40 2.34
CA TYR A 48 1.29 -1.64 1.59
C TYR A 48 1.18 -1.36 0.08
N HIS A 49 0.23 -0.53 -0.36
CA HIS A 49 -0.03 -0.30 -1.78
C HIS A 49 1.11 0.42 -2.50
N VAL A 50 1.77 1.39 -1.88
CA VAL A 50 2.94 2.07 -2.45
C VAL A 50 4.14 1.12 -2.56
N THR A 51 4.36 0.27 -1.55
CA THR A 51 5.45 -0.72 -1.58
C THR A 51 5.18 -1.80 -2.61
N CYS A 52 3.95 -2.32 -2.70
CA CYS A 52 3.53 -3.28 -3.72
C CYS A 52 3.68 -2.73 -5.13
N SER A 53 3.32 -1.45 -5.35
CA SER A 53 3.53 -0.77 -6.64
C SER A 53 5.00 -0.82 -7.03
N THR A 54 5.89 -0.44 -6.11
CA THR A 54 7.35 -0.45 -6.34
C THR A 54 7.87 -1.86 -6.64
N ILE A 55 7.43 -2.87 -5.88
CA ILE A 55 7.84 -4.27 -6.08
C ILE A 55 7.45 -4.75 -7.47
N LEU A 56 6.23 -4.47 -7.90
CA LEU A 56 5.68 -4.97 -9.17
C LEU A 56 6.24 -4.24 -10.39
N TYR A 57 6.45 -2.91 -10.30
CA TYR A 57 7.09 -2.14 -11.35
C TYR A 57 8.53 -2.59 -11.63
N ASN A 58 9.23 -3.07 -10.60
CA ASN A 58 10.61 -3.54 -10.71
C ASN A 58 10.70 -5.08 -10.79
N ALA A 59 9.58 -5.78 -10.86
CA ALA A 59 9.58 -7.23 -10.93
C ALA A 59 10.03 -7.69 -12.32
N PRO A 60 10.86 -8.75 -12.42
CA PRO A 60 11.02 -9.44 -13.69
C PRO A 60 9.70 -10.11 -14.09
N ARG A 61 9.54 -10.45 -15.37
CA ARG A 61 8.35 -11.19 -15.83
C ARG A 61 8.12 -12.44 -14.99
N PHE A 62 6.93 -12.54 -14.41
CA PHE A 62 6.51 -13.68 -13.60
C PHE A 62 5.08 -14.12 -13.91
N ILE A 63 4.29 -13.30 -14.60
CA ILE A 63 2.95 -13.64 -15.05
C ILE A 63 3.05 -14.17 -16.49
N PRO A 64 2.71 -15.44 -16.77
CA PRO A 64 2.81 -16.03 -18.11
C PRO A 64 1.62 -15.63 -19.01
N HIS A 65 1.25 -14.35 -19.00
CA HIS A 65 0.20 -13.79 -19.85
C HIS A 65 0.67 -12.49 -20.49
N THR A 66 0.27 -12.26 -21.74
CA THR A 66 0.55 -11.04 -22.51
C THR A 66 -0.75 -10.35 -22.89
N TYR A 67 -0.74 -9.02 -22.99
CA TYR A 67 -1.85 -8.25 -23.54
C TYR A 67 -1.71 -8.01 -25.06
N GLY A 68 -0.76 -8.71 -25.71
CA GLY A 68 -0.46 -8.57 -27.13
C GLY A 68 0.73 -7.65 -27.41
N ALA A 69 1.30 -7.78 -28.60
CA ALA A 69 2.56 -7.12 -28.99
C ALA A 69 2.49 -5.58 -28.91
N LEU A 70 1.34 -4.99 -29.23
CA LEU A 70 1.15 -3.54 -29.18
C LEU A 70 1.19 -3.03 -27.72
N ALA A 71 0.51 -3.68 -26.79
CA ALA A 71 0.51 -3.28 -25.38
C ALA A 71 1.89 -3.45 -24.74
N GLU A 72 2.60 -4.54 -25.07
CA GLU A 72 3.97 -4.75 -24.59
C GLU A 72 4.96 -3.73 -25.16
N SER A 73 4.74 -3.23 -26.39
CA SER A 73 5.56 -2.16 -26.96
C SER A 73 5.49 -0.86 -26.14
N TRP A 74 4.40 -0.65 -25.39
CA TRP A 74 4.21 0.49 -24.48
C TRP A 74 4.56 0.14 -23.02
N ARG A 75 5.24 -0.99 -22.80
CA ARG A 75 5.53 -1.55 -21.45
C ARG A 75 4.28 -1.82 -20.60
N ALA A 76 3.10 -1.92 -21.20
CA ALA A 76 1.89 -2.31 -20.50
C ALA A 76 1.86 -3.83 -20.33
N THR A 77 2.75 -4.36 -19.49
CA THR A 77 2.68 -5.76 -19.05
C THR A 77 1.70 -5.89 -17.88
N PRO A 78 1.11 -7.09 -17.63
CA PRO A 78 0.28 -7.36 -16.47
C PRO A 78 0.87 -6.89 -15.14
N GLU A 79 2.18 -7.09 -14.92
CA GLU A 79 2.87 -6.66 -13.71
C GLU A 79 2.89 -5.14 -13.56
N VAL A 80 3.17 -4.42 -14.65
CA VAL A 80 3.22 -2.96 -14.68
C VAL A 80 1.82 -2.37 -14.49
N VAL A 81 0.81 -2.93 -15.13
CA VAL A 81 -0.59 -2.49 -14.97
C VAL A 81 -1.05 -2.73 -13.52
N TRP A 82 -0.77 -3.92 -12.96
CA TRP A 82 -1.07 -4.21 -11.56
C TRP A 82 -0.33 -3.27 -10.61
N GLY A 83 0.96 -3.03 -10.86
CA GLY A 83 1.78 -2.08 -10.11
C GLY A 83 1.22 -0.66 -10.18
N THR A 84 0.75 -0.22 -11.35
CA THR A 84 0.09 1.08 -11.55
C THR A 84 -1.17 1.18 -10.70
N LEU A 85 -2.05 0.18 -10.74
CA LEU A 85 -3.29 0.17 -9.96
C LEU A 85 -3.02 0.27 -8.45
N HIS A 86 -2.00 -0.45 -7.95
CA HIS A 86 -1.57 -0.32 -6.56
C HIS A 86 -1.02 1.07 -6.25
N GLY A 87 -0.27 1.68 -7.18
CA GLY A 87 0.22 3.05 -7.04
C GLY A 87 -0.90 4.09 -6.96
N VAL A 88 -1.95 3.94 -7.79
CA VAL A 88 -3.14 4.81 -7.76
C VAL A 88 -3.87 4.71 -6.43
N LEU A 89 -4.03 3.50 -5.88
CA LEU A 89 -4.63 3.32 -4.55
C LEU A 89 -3.78 3.98 -3.46
N GLY A 90 -2.45 3.80 -3.49
CA GLY A 90 -1.53 4.46 -2.57
C GLY A 90 -1.64 5.99 -2.62
N LEU A 91 -1.69 6.55 -3.84
CA LEU A 91 -1.90 7.99 -4.04
C LEU A 91 -3.27 8.43 -3.50
N GLY A 92 -4.33 7.65 -3.72
CA GLY A 92 -5.66 7.90 -3.18
C GLY A 92 -5.66 8.01 -1.65
N PHE A 93 -4.96 7.11 -0.96
CA PHE A 93 -4.78 7.20 0.51
C PHE A 93 -3.98 8.43 0.93
N ALA A 94 -2.94 8.81 0.18
CA ALA A 94 -2.16 10.02 0.47
C ALA A 94 -2.99 11.30 0.29
N VAL A 95 -3.77 11.40 -0.78
CA VAL A 95 -4.70 12.52 -1.02
C VAL A 95 -5.77 12.59 0.08
N TRP A 96 -6.38 11.46 0.43
CA TRP A 96 -7.34 11.37 1.53
C TRP A 96 -6.73 11.79 2.87
N TRP A 97 -5.48 11.38 3.13
CA TRP A 97 -4.77 11.77 4.35
C TRP A 97 -4.61 13.28 4.44
N GLN A 98 -4.15 13.92 3.36
CA GLN A 98 -3.98 15.37 3.31
C GLN A 98 -5.32 16.11 3.44
N ALA A 99 -6.38 15.61 2.79
CA ALA A 99 -7.72 16.20 2.89
C ALA A 99 -8.31 16.15 4.32
N THR A 100 -7.92 15.16 5.13
CA THR A 100 -8.52 14.90 6.46
C THR A 100 -7.61 15.24 7.64
N VAL A 101 -6.32 15.55 7.42
CA VAL A 101 -5.36 15.80 8.52
C VAL A 101 -5.76 16.99 9.38
N GLY A 102 -6.30 18.06 8.77
CA GLY A 102 -6.77 19.24 9.50
C GLY A 102 -7.96 18.92 10.42
N GLN A 103 -8.90 18.10 9.95
CA GLN A 103 -10.04 17.63 10.76
C GLN A 103 -9.57 16.83 11.98
N ALA A 104 -8.60 15.93 11.78
CA ALA A 104 -8.03 15.15 12.88
C ALA A 104 -7.32 16.05 13.91
N ALA A 105 -6.56 17.05 13.46
CA ALA A 105 -5.87 17.98 14.35
C ALA A 105 -6.85 18.85 15.16
N MET A 106 -7.96 19.29 14.55
CA MET A 106 -9.02 20.02 15.26
C MET A 106 -9.67 19.17 16.34
N MET A 107 -10.02 17.92 16.03
CA MET A 107 -10.61 16.99 17.01
C MET A 107 -9.65 16.71 18.18
N ALA A 108 -8.37 16.48 17.90
CA ALA A 108 -7.37 16.26 18.94
C ALA A 108 -7.20 17.46 19.89
N LYS A 109 -7.35 18.70 19.37
CA LYS A 109 -7.37 19.91 20.21
C LYS A 109 -8.63 19.99 21.06
N ALA A 110 -9.79 19.69 20.49
CA ALA A 110 -11.06 19.70 21.21
C ALA A 110 -11.06 18.74 22.41
N THR A 111 -10.47 17.54 22.25
CA THR A 111 -10.37 16.55 23.33
C THR A 111 -9.39 16.95 24.44
N LYS A 112 -8.37 17.77 24.16
CA LYS A 112 -7.41 18.25 25.18
C LYS A 112 -7.87 19.50 25.93
N GLY A 113 -8.88 20.20 25.41
CA GLY A 113 -9.46 21.39 26.04
C GLY A 113 -10.64 21.09 26.98
N GLN A 114 -11.06 19.83 27.05
CA GLN A 114 -11.99 19.28 28.05
C GLN A 114 -11.19 18.63 29.19
#